data_AF-A0A7C1GSJ8-F1
#
_entry.id   AF-A0A7C1GSJ8-F1
#
_cell.length_a   1.000
_cell.length_b   1.000
_cell.length_c   1.000
_cell.angle_alpha   90.00
_cell.angle_beta   90.00
_cell.angle_gamma   90.00
#
_symmetry.space_group_name_H-M   'P 1'
#
loop_
_entity.id
_entity.type
_entity.pdbx_description
1 polymer ?
#
loop_
_entity_poly.entity_id
_entity_poly.type
_entity_poly.pdbx_seq_one_letter_code
_entity_poly.pdbx_strand_id
1 'polypeptide(L)'
;MSSKGSERFFLNNVRWGRCRIVDLSGCETQKSKLRSIGLIESAVVEVMRGSAEGMLILLIGESRMGLSNSLASRIVVEPIDERIRFVDGGEENNAVKGRFGRRKRYRYRTGW
;
A
#
# COMPACT_ATOMS: atom_id res chain seq x y z
N MET A 1 16.24 30.88 -0.70
CA MET A 1 14.98 30.14 -0.88
C MET A 1 15.33 28.67 -0.86
N SER A 2 15.15 27.99 0.28
CA SER A 2 15.40 26.55 0.36
C SER A 2 14.28 25.83 -0.36
N SER A 3 14.55 25.38 -1.59
CA SER A 3 13.75 24.36 -2.24
C SER A 3 13.82 23.12 -1.36
N LYS A 4 12.83 22.93 -0.48
CA LYS A 4 12.58 21.63 0.16
C LYS A 4 12.37 20.67 -1.00
N GLY A 5 13.39 19.89 -1.35
CA GLY A 5 13.27 18.86 -2.37
C GLY A 5 12.09 17.97 -1.97
N SER A 6 11.09 17.85 -2.85
CA SER A 6 9.96 16.96 -2.62
C SER A 6 10.53 15.55 -2.48
N GLU A 7 10.59 15.04 -1.25
CA GLU A 7 11.04 13.68 -1.00
C GLU A 7 10.12 12.72 -1.75
N ARG A 8 10.71 11.88 -2.60
CA ARG A 8 10.00 10.87 -3.37
C ARG A 8 10.25 9.52 -2.73
N PHE A 9 9.20 8.73 -2.62
CA PHE A 9 9.27 7.37 -2.07
C PHE A 9 8.35 6.43 -2.85
N PHE A 10 8.60 5.13 -2.70
CA PHE A 10 7.71 4.13 -3.25
C PHE A 10 6.42 4.05 -2.44
N LEU A 11 5.31 3.78 -3.13
CA LEU A 11 3.98 3.73 -2.51
C LEU A 11 3.89 2.63 -1.43
N ASN A 12 4.63 1.54 -1.57
CA ASN A 12 4.68 0.46 -0.56
C ASN A 12 5.21 0.90 0.81
N ASN A 13 6.05 1.95 0.84
CA ASN A 13 6.60 2.47 2.09
C ASN A 13 5.58 3.33 2.85
N VAL A 14 4.42 3.63 2.27
CA VAL A 14 3.39 4.46 2.91
C VAL A 14 2.42 3.59 3.68
N ARG A 15 2.32 3.82 4.99
CA ARG A 15 1.34 3.18 5.87
C ARG A 15 0.00 3.90 5.85
N TRP A 16 0.03 5.23 5.82
CA TRP A 16 -1.18 6.05 5.84
C TRP A 16 -0.87 7.48 5.38
N GLY A 17 -1.77 8.10 4.63
CA GLY A 17 -1.67 9.52 4.25
C GLY A 17 -1.94 9.78 2.77
N ARG A 18 -1.83 11.06 2.36
CA ARG A 18 -2.13 11.51 1.00
C ARG A 18 -0.88 11.75 0.19
N CYS A 19 -0.81 11.11 -0.97
CA CYS A 19 0.34 11.16 -1.85
C CYS A 19 -0.11 11.52 -3.27
N ARG A 20 0.76 12.19 -4.03
CA ARG A 20 0.61 12.34 -5.47
C ARG A 20 1.47 11.32 -6.18
N ILE A 21 0.93 10.69 -7.22
CA ILE A 21 1.67 9.79 -8.09
C ILE A 21 2.60 10.60 -8.98
N VAL A 22 3.89 10.26 -8.93
CA VAL A 22 4.93 10.93 -9.73
C VAL A 22 5.34 10.07 -10.91
N ASP A 23 5.47 8.76 -10.72
CA ASP A 23 5.92 7.84 -11.76
C ASP A 23 5.22 6.48 -11.70
N LEU A 24 4.84 5.98 -12.87
CA LEU A 24 4.21 4.69 -13.12
C LEU A 24 4.98 3.84 -14.15
N SER A 25 6.17 4.26 -14.57
CA SER A 25 7.01 3.59 -15.56
C SER A 25 7.29 2.12 -15.21
N GLY A 26 7.40 1.77 -13.93
CA GLY A 26 7.59 0.39 -13.46
C GLY A 26 6.39 -0.55 -13.70
N CYS A 27 5.25 -0.01 -14.15
CA CYS A 27 3.98 -0.72 -14.30
C CYS A 27 3.50 -0.82 -15.75
N GLU A 28 4.37 -0.73 -16.77
CA GLU A 28 3.98 -0.68 -18.20
C GLU A 28 2.98 -1.78 -18.61
N THR A 29 3.19 -3.03 -18.18
CA THR A 29 2.28 -4.16 -18.51
C THR A 29 0.87 -4.00 -17.94
N GLN A 30 0.70 -3.20 -16.89
CA GLN A 30 -0.57 -2.97 -16.19
C GLN A 30 -1.07 -1.53 -16.37
N LYS A 31 -0.37 -0.69 -17.14
CA LYS A 31 -0.61 0.75 -17.28
C LYS A 31 -2.02 1.07 -17.76
N SER A 32 -2.55 0.32 -18.72
CA SER A 32 -3.93 0.48 -19.19
C SER A 32 -4.95 0.25 -18.08
N LYS A 33 -4.75 -0.79 -17.26
CA LYS A 33 -5.62 -1.11 -16.11
C LYS A 33 -5.50 -0.07 -15.00
N LEU A 34 -4.29 0.44 -14.72
CA LEU A 34 -4.07 1.51 -13.76
C LEU A 34 -4.76 2.81 -14.19
N ARG A 35 -4.70 3.14 -15.48
CA ARG A 35 -5.41 4.30 -16.04
C ARG A 35 -6.92 4.17 -15.91
N SER A 36 -7.49 3.00 -16.18
CA SER A 36 -8.95 2.80 -16.13
C SER A 36 -9.54 2.94 -14.72
N ILE A 37 -8.71 2.85 -13.69
CA ILE A 37 -9.10 3.00 -12.27
C ILE A 37 -8.70 4.37 -11.70
N GLY A 38 -8.16 5.26 -12.53
CA GLY A 38 -7.74 6.60 -12.10
C GLY A 38 -6.34 6.67 -11.46
N LEU A 39 -5.56 5.59 -11.47
CA LEU A 39 -4.13 5.63 -11.12
C LEU A 39 -3.34 6.12 -12.34
N ILE A 40 -3.20 7.44 -12.43
CA ILE A 40 -2.43 8.14 -13.45
C ILE A 40 -1.34 9.00 -12.82
N GLU A 41 -0.33 9.38 -13.60
CA GLU A 41 0.64 10.39 -13.18
C GLU A 41 -0.08 11.68 -12.77
N SER A 42 0.41 12.31 -11.71
CA SER A 42 -0.20 13.46 -11.04
C SER A 42 -1.51 13.19 -10.28
N ALA A 43 -2.05 11.97 -10.29
CA ALA A 43 -3.22 11.64 -9.49
C ALA A 43 -2.91 11.71 -7.99
N VAL A 44 -3.88 12.19 -7.21
CA VAL A 44 -3.81 12.19 -5.76
C VAL A 44 -4.51 10.94 -5.23
N VAL A 45 -3.83 10.22 -4.34
CA VAL A 45 -4.33 9.02 -3.70
C VAL A 45 -4.20 9.13 -2.20
N GLU A 46 -5.19 8.60 -1.48
CA GLU A 46 -5.13 8.50 -0.02
C GLU A 46 -4.89 7.04 0.37
N VAL A 47 -3.74 6.77 0.98
CA VAL A 47 -3.43 5.47 1.57
C VAL A 47 -4.20 5.35 2.88
N MET A 48 -5.24 4.51 2.86
CA MET A 48 -6.04 4.22 4.06
C MET A 48 -5.37 3.18 4.95
N ARG A 49 -4.65 2.23 4.35
CA ARG A 49 -3.92 1.19 5.07
C ARG A 49 -2.80 0.63 4.21
N GLY A 50 -1.55 0.89 4.59
CA GLY A 50 -0.38 0.24 4.03
C GLY A 50 -0.04 -1.06 4.75
N SER A 51 0.69 -1.94 4.06
CA SER A 51 1.19 -3.21 4.58
C SER A 51 2.57 -3.50 4.01
N ALA A 52 3.50 -3.96 4.85
CA ALA A 52 4.85 -4.31 4.44
C ALA A 52 4.91 -5.50 3.47
N GLU A 53 3.93 -6.41 3.56
CA GLU A 53 3.92 -7.68 2.81
C GLU A 53 2.58 -7.95 2.12
N GLY A 54 1.52 -7.23 2.48
CA GLY A 54 0.15 -7.49 2.05
C GLY A 54 -0.38 -6.54 0.98
N MET A 55 -1.70 -6.44 0.89
CA MET A 55 -2.34 -5.42 0.04
C MET A 55 -2.36 -4.07 0.75
N LEU A 56 -2.12 -3.02 -0.02
CA LEU A 56 -2.39 -1.64 0.37
C LEU A 56 -3.84 -1.33 0.03
N ILE A 57 -4.53 -0.61 0.93
CA ILE A 57 -5.87 -0.07 0.67
C ILE A 57 -5.73 1.40 0.35
N LEU A 58 -6.09 1.75 -0.86
CA LEU A 58 -6.05 3.10 -1.41
C LEU A 58 -7.48 3.62 -1.58
N LEU A 59 -7.62 4.94 -1.46
CA LEU A 59 -8.80 5.69 -1.86
C LEU A 59 -8.40 6.61 -3.02
N ILE A 60 -9.08 6.46 -4.15
CA ILE A 60 -8.85 7.21 -5.39
C ILE A 60 -10.18 7.87 -5.75
N GLY A 61 -10.27 9.19 -5.59
CA GLY A 61 -11.56 9.87 -5.58
C GLY A 61 -12.45 9.29 -4.48
N GLU A 62 -13.59 8.70 -4.87
CA GLU A 62 -14.54 8.05 -3.94
C GLU A 62 -14.41 6.51 -3.91
N SER A 63 -13.52 5.95 -4.73
CA SER A 63 -13.38 4.50 -4.88
C SER A 63 -12.28 3.94 -3.99
N ARG A 64 -12.61 2.89 -3.23
CA ARG A 64 -11.63 2.12 -2.45
C ARG A 64 -11.07 0.97 -3.28
N MET A 65 -9.75 0.80 -3.25
CA MET A 65 -9.08 -0.24 -4.01
C MET A 65 -7.97 -0.93 -3.21
N GLY A 66 -7.85 -2.24 -3.41
CA GLY A 66 -6.68 -3.00 -2.98
C GLY A 66 -5.60 -2.99 -4.05
N LEU A 67 -4.39 -2.60 -3.68
CA LEU A 67 -3.19 -2.68 -4.53
C LEU A 67 -2.20 -3.68 -3.92
N SER A 68 -1.65 -4.60 -4.71
CA SER A 68 -0.64 -5.52 -4.19
C SER A 68 0.66 -4.78 -3.85
N ASN A 69 1.38 -5.24 -2.83
CA ASN A 69 2.70 -4.71 -2.49
C ASN A 69 3.67 -4.73 -3.67
N SER A 70 3.66 -5.83 -4.44
CA SER A 70 4.49 -5.99 -5.65
C SER A 70 4.26 -4.94 -6.73
N LEU A 71 3.05 -4.37 -6.78
CA LEU A 71 2.69 -3.30 -7.71
C LEU A 71 3.01 -1.95 -7.08
N ALA A 72 2.70 -1.77 -5.80
CA ALA A 72 3.00 -0.56 -5.04
C ALA A 72 4.50 -0.24 -4.98
N SER A 73 5.37 -1.26 -4.93
CA SER A 73 6.83 -1.08 -4.92
C SER A 73 7.41 -0.52 -6.22
N ARG A 74 6.60 -0.42 -7.27
CA ARG A 74 6.99 0.12 -8.58
C ARG A 74 6.40 1.50 -8.86
N ILE A 75 5.57 2.01 -7.95
CA ILE A 75 4.90 3.30 -8.07
C ILE A 75 5.64 4.30 -7.20
N VAL A 76 6.10 5.40 -7.81
CA VAL A 76 6.76 6.48 -7.09
C VAL A 76 5.73 7.54 -6.76
N VAL A 77 5.75 8.00 -5.52
CA VAL A 77 4.84 9.03 -5.02
C VAL A 77 5.59 10.13 -4.26
N GLU A 78 4.96 11.30 -4.20
CA GLU A 78 5.37 12.42 -3.35
C GLU A 78 4.30 12.69 -2.28
N PRO A 79 4.70 13.10 -1.07
CA PRO A 79 3.76 13.46 -0.02
C PRO A 79 3.09 14.79 -0.38
N ILE A 80 1.78 14.89 -0.16
CA ILE A 80 1.05 16.16 -0.29
C ILE A 80 0.94 16.84 1.08
N ASP A 81 0.80 16.04 2.14
CA ASP A 81 0.62 16.52 3.51
C ASP A 81 1.74 16.00 4.42
N GLU A 82 2.08 16.78 5.44
CA GLU A 82 3.04 16.38 6.49
C GLU A 82 2.53 15.21 7.37
N ARG A 83 1.27 14.80 7.19
CA ARG A 83 0.61 13.74 7.97
C ARG A 83 0.83 12.33 7.39
N ILE A 84 1.87 12.13 6.59
CA ILE A 84 2.21 10.79 6.10
C ILE A 84 2.88 9.97 7.20
N ARG A 85 2.40 8.73 7.34
CA ARG A 85 3.02 7.71 8.17
C ARG A 85 3.62 6.67 7.24
N PHE A 86 4.87 6.33 7.48
CA PHE A 86 5.55 5.28 6.75
C PHE A 86 5.30 3.93 7.41
N VAL A 87 5.47 2.86 6.64
CA VAL A 87 5.55 1.50 7.17
C VAL A 87 6.84 1.45 7.98
N ASP A 88 6.77 1.02 9.24
CA ASP A 88 7.96 0.84 10.06
C ASP A 88 8.81 -0.25 9.40
N GLY A 89 9.95 0.15 8.82
CA GLY A 89 10.93 -0.76 8.25
C GLY A 89 11.50 -1.62 9.37
N GLY A 90 11.04 -2.86 9.49
CA GLY A 90 11.77 -3.89 10.18
C GLY A 90 13.01 -4.21 9.38
N GLU A 91 14.12 -3.56 9.71
CA GLU A 91 15.46 -4.09 9.44
C GLU A 91 15.50 -5.54 9.94
N GLU A 92 16.06 -6.39 9.08
CA GLU A 92 16.14 -7.85 9.17
C GLU A 92 16.18 -8.39 10.61
N ASN A 93 15.12 -9.11 10.99
CA ASN A 93 15.25 -10.14 12.00
C ASN A 93 14.60 -11.40 11.48
N ASN A 94 15.40 -12.47 11.42
CA ASN A 94 15.00 -13.86 11.37
C ASN A 94 14.03 -14.20 12.53
N ALA A 95 12.81 -13.66 12.50
CA ALA A 95 11.74 -14.04 13.39
C ALA A 95 10.93 -15.13 12.69
N VAL A 96 11.40 -16.37 12.81
CA VAL A 96 10.49 -17.51 12.73
C VAL A 96 9.38 -17.27 13.75
N LYS A 97 8.15 -16.98 13.29
CA LYS A 97 6.82 -17.26 13.91
C LYS A 97 5.78 -16.30 13.33
N GLY A 98 4.57 -16.71 12.97
CA GLY A 98 3.80 -17.78 13.58
C GLY A 98 2.70 -18.35 12.69
N ARG A 99 2.65 -19.68 12.69
CA ARG A 99 1.48 -20.56 12.58
C ARG A 99 0.23 -19.91 11.99
N PHE A 100 0.09 -20.07 10.67
CA PHE A 100 -1.20 -20.11 10.01
C PHE A 100 -2.20 -20.94 10.81
N GLY A 101 -3.28 -20.28 11.24
CA GLY A 101 -4.59 -20.86 11.51
C GLY A 101 -4.68 -21.99 12.55
N ARG A 102 -4.87 -21.64 13.83
CA ARG A 102 -5.68 -22.50 14.71
C ARG A 102 -7.11 -22.50 14.17
N ARG A 103 -7.42 -23.45 13.28
CA ARG A 103 -8.80 -23.81 12.93
C ARG A 103 -9.49 -24.22 14.24
N LYS A 104 -10.41 -23.39 14.75
CA LYS A 104 -11.31 -23.81 15.84
C LYS A 104 -12.08 -25.03 15.33
N ARG A 105 -11.80 -26.22 15.87
CA ARG A 105 -12.67 -27.39 15.71
C ARG A 105 -13.99 -27.04 16.39
N TYR A 106 -15.04 -26.84 15.62
CA TYR A 106 -16.40 -26.88 16.13
C TYR A 106 -16.62 -28.29 16.70
N ARG A 107 -16.78 -28.38 18.03
CA ARG A 107 -17.14 -29.61 18.73
C ARG A 107 -18.67 -29.70 18.64
N TYR A 108 -19.18 -30.49 17.71
CA TYR A 108 -20.60 -30.81 17.70
C TYR A 108 -20.91 -31.60 18.97
N ARG A 109 -21.90 -31.13 19.71
CA ARG A 109 -22.40 -31.71 20.95
C ARG A 109 -23.19 -32.97 20.56
N THR A 110 -22.62 -34.15 20.75
CA THR A 110 -23.40 -35.39 20.77
C THR A 110 -24.27 -35.35 22.01
N GLY A 111 -25.55 -35.04 21.81
CA GLY A 111 -26.58 -35.12 22.84
C GLY A 111 -27.33 -36.45 22.73
N TRP A 112 -27.34 -37.16 23.87
CA TRP A 112 -28.27 -38.16 24.40
C TRP A 112 -28.75 -39.29 23.47
#